data_AF-A0A268NWK5-F1
#
_entry.id   AF-A0A268NWK5-F1
#
_cell.length_a   1.000
_cell.length_b   1.000
_cell.length_c   1.000
_cell.angle_alpha   90.00
_cell.angle_beta   90.00
_cell.angle_gamma   90.00
#
_symmetry.space_group_name_H-M   'P 1'
#
loop_
_entity.id
_entity.type
_entity.pdbx_description
1 polymer ?
#
loop_
_entity_poly.entity_id
_entity_poly.type
_entity_poly.pdbx_seq_one_letter_code
_entity_poly.pdbx_strand_id
1 'polypeptide(L)' 'MGNWGISPHAEPKEKLKADMSDYLHGLNATGQISFDIYNEIHGFSMRLLDDMYKLGANKTK' A
#
# COMPACT_ATOMS: atom_id res chain seq x y z
N MET A 1 -13.82 18.38 -6.94
CA MET A 1 -12.47 17.99 -6.51
C MET A 1 -12.35 16.50 -6.79
N GLY A 2 -11.37 16.09 -7.59
CA GLY A 2 -11.28 14.72 -8.11
C GLY A 2 -11.17 13.70 -6.98
N ASN A 3 -11.95 12.63 -7.06
CA ASN A 3 -11.91 11.52 -6.12
C ASN A 3 -10.63 10.70 -6.37
N TRP A 4 -9.48 11.17 -5.88
CA TRP A 4 -8.18 10.47 -5.93
C TRP A 4 -8.11 9.33 -4.90
N GLY A 5 -9.16 8.52 -4.80
CA GLY A 5 -9.26 7.39 -3.88
C GLY A 5 -9.38 6.07 -4.63
N ILE A 6 -9.03 4.98 -3.95
CA ILE A 6 -9.27 3.64 -4.50
C ILE A 6 -10.78 3.39 -4.70
N SER A 7 -11.13 2.65 -5.76
CA SER A 7 -12.53 2.27 -6.02
C SER A 7 -13.16 1.62 -4.79
N PRO A 8 -14.41 1.97 -4.43
CA PRO A 8 -15.13 1.28 -3.35
C PRO A 8 -15.35 -0.21 -3.67
N HIS A 9 -15.30 -0.58 -4.95
CA HIS A 9 -15.40 -1.96 -5.45
C HIS A 9 -14.05 -2.64 -5.68
N ALA A 10 -12.93 -2.01 -5.31
CA ALA A 10 -11.62 -2.66 -5.44
C ALA A 10 -11.53 -3.89 -4.54
N GLU A 11 -10.75 -4.87 -5.01
CA GLU A 11 -10.42 -6.07 -4.23
C GLU A 11 -9.82 -5.69 -2.87
N PRO A 12 -10.11 -6.46 -1.79
CA PRO A 12 -9.61 -6.14 -0.45
C PRO A 12 -8.09 -5.94 -0.38
N LYS A 13 -7.32 -6.69 -1.16
CA LYS A 13 -5.85 -6.54 -1.22
C LYS A 13 -5.40 -5.19 -1.76
N GLU A 14 -6.12 -4.65 -2.75
CA GLU A 14 -5.77 -3.37 -3.37
C GLU A 14 -6.10 -2.23 -2.43
N LYS A 15 -7.17 -2.36 -1.62
CA LYS A 15 -7.51 -1.40 -0.56
C LYS A 15 -6.40 -1.30 0.48
N LEU A 16 -5.88 -2.44 0.96
CA LEU A 16 -4.76 -2.45 1.89
C LEU A 16 -3.48 -1.84 1.30
N LYS A 17 -3.22 -2.06 0.01
CA LYS A 17 -2.09 -1.43 -0.69
C LYS A 17 -2.26 0.08 -0.81
N ALA A 18 -3.48 0.54 -1.10
CA ALA A 18 -3.80 1.96 -1.13
C ALA A 18 -3.60 2.61 0.25
N ASP A 19 -4.14 2.03 1.32
CA ASP A 19 -3.98 2.55 2.69
C ASP A 19 -2.50 2.69 3.09
N MET A 20 -1.67 1.70 2.76
CA MET A 20 -0.23 1.75 3.01
C MET A 20 0.47 2.81 2.16
N SER A 21 0.08 2.94 0.89
CA SER A 21 0.61 3.96 -0.01
C SER A 21 0.27 5.37 0.47
N ASP A 22 -0.97 5.59 0.91
CA ASP A 22 -1.45 6.87 1.43
C ASP A 22 -0.72 7.26 2.73
N TYR A 23 -0.54 6.29 3.63
CA TYR A 23 0.23 6.50 4.86
C TYR A 23 1.67 6.95 4.56
N LEU A 24 2.39 6.19 3.73
CA LEU A 24 3.77 6.50 3.37
C LEU A 24 3.89 7.83 2.62
N HIS A 25 2.92 8.12 1.74
CA HIS A 25 2.88 9.39 1.03
C HIS A 25 2.69 10.56 2.01
N GLY A 26 1.82 10.41 3.02
CA GLY A 26 1.64 11.41 4.07
C GLY A 26 2.92 11.69 4.86
N LEU A 27 3.67 10.64 5.23
CA LEU A 27 4.97 10.79 5.88
C LEU A 27 5.98 11.53 5.00
N ASN A 28 6.00 11.24 3.70
CA ASN A 28 6.90 11.90 2.76
C ASN A 28 6.51 13.36 2.52
N ALA A 29 5.23 13.63 2.28
CA ALA A 29 4.69 14.96 2.01
C ALA A 29 4.85 15.92 3.20
N THR A 30 4.86 15.39 4.43
CA THR A 30 5.10 16.17 5.66
C THR A 30 6.58 16.27 6.05
N GLY A 31 7.48 15.66 5.26
CA GLY A 31 8.93 15.71 5.49
C GLY A 31 9.40 14.83 6.65
N GLN A 32 8.57 13.91 7.15
CA GLN A 32 8.97 12.97 8.20
C GLN A 32 9.92 11.89 7.67
N ILE A 33 9.83 11.56 6.39
CA ILE A 33 10.77 10.69 5.68
C ILE A 33 11.22 11.33 4.36
N SER A 34 12.45 11.04 3.94
CA SER A 34 12.96 11.47 2.63
C SER A 34 12.27 10.72 1.49
N PHE A 35 12.38 11.27 0.28
CA PHE A 35 11.86 10.61 -0.92
C PHE A 35 12.50 9.25 -1.19
N ASP A 36 13.80 9.11 -0.91
CA ASP A 36 14.52 7.85 -1.10
C ASP A 36 14.02 6.77 -0.13
N ILE A 37 13.85 7.12 1.15
CA ILE A 37 13.29 6.23 2.17
C ILE A 37 11.84 5.86 1.84
N TYR A 38 11.04 6.82 1.36
CA TYR A 38 9.68 6.56 0.89
C TYR A 38 9.68 5.50 -0.22
N ASN A 39 10.49 5.65 -1.27
CA ASN A 39 10.51 4.70 -2.39
C ASN A 39 10.96 3.30 -1.96
N GLU A 40 11.97 3.21 -1.09
CA GLU A 40 12.46 1.92 -0.59
C GLU A 40 11.39 1.19 0.22
N ILE A 41 10.77 1.87 1.20
CA ILE A 41 9.74 1.28 2.05
C ILE A 41 8.48 0.97 1.25
N HIS A 42 8.09 1.84 0.31
CA HIS A 42 6.94 1.61 -0.56
C HIS A 42 7.12 0.34 -1.39
N GLY A 43 8.24 0.22 -2.10
CA GLY A 43 8.52 -0.98 -2.91
C GLY A 43 8.63 -2.26 -2.08
N PHE A 44 9.23 -2.20 -0.88
CA PHE A 44 9.28 -3.34 0.04
C PHE A 44 7.88 -3.74 0.52
N SER A 45 7.11 -2.78 1.04
CA SER A 45 5.79 -3.05 1.62
C SER A 45 4.78 -3.56 0.60
N MET A 46 4.77 -3.03 -0.64
CA MET A 46 3.89 -3.52 -1.70
C MET A 46 4.12 -5.00 -2.02
N ARG A 47 5.39 -5.43 -2.10
CA ARG A 47 5.74 -6.84 -2.33
C ARG A 47 5.35 -7.72 -1.15
N LEU A 48 5.62 -7.27 0.07
CA LEU A 48 5.27 -8.01 1.28
C LEU A 48 3.75 -8.24 1.37
N LEU A 49 2.95 -7.20 1.09
CA LEU A 49 1.48 -7.30 1.09
C LEU A 49 0.98 -8.29 0.03
N ASP A 50 1.56 -8.28 -1.17
CA ASP A 50 1.23 -9.26 -2.21
C ASP A 50 1.54 -10.70 -1.77
N ASP A 51 2.69 -10.92 -1.11
CA ASP A 51 3.08 -12.24 -0.63
C ASP A 51 2.24 -12.72 0.57
N MET A 52 1.85 -11.81 1.47
CA MET A 52 0.91 -12.11 2.55
C MET A 52 -0.46 -12.52 2.01
N TYR A 53 -0.95 -11.85 0.95
CA TYR A 53 -2.21 -12.21 0.32
C TYR A 53 -2.14 -13.60 -0.34
N LYS A 54 -1.06 -13.90 -1.07
CA LYS A 54 -0.83 -15.26 -1.63
C LYS A 54 -0.80 -16.32 -0.53
N LEU A 55 -0.11 -16.04 0.58
CA LEU A 55 0.00 -16.96 1.71
C LEU A 55 -1.37 -17.24 2.35
N GLY A 56 -2.19 -16.20 2.55
CA GLY A 56 -3.56 -16.33 3.04
C GLY A 56 -4.45 -17.13 2.08
N ALA A 57 -4.39 -16.83 0.79
CA ALA A 57 -5.13 -17.58 -0.23
C ALA A 57 -4.76 -19.07 -0.26
N ASN A 58 -3.47 -19.39 -0.08
CA ASN A 58 -2.99 -20.78 -0.05
C ASN A 58 -3.39 -21.56 1.21
N LYS A 59 -3.62 -20.89 2.35
CA LYS A 59 -4.07 -21.53 3.61
C LYS A 59 -5.56 -21.83 3.66
N THR A 60 -6.33 -21.35 2.68
CA THR A 60 -7.80 -21.53 2.64
C THR A 60 -8.22 -22.65 1.68
N LYS A 61 -7.27 -23.51 1.26
CA LYS A 61 -7.50 -24.78 0.56
C LYS A 61 -7.28 -25.94 1.53
#